data_AF-A0A9N8EG66-F1
#
_entry.id   AF-A0A9N8EG66-F1
#
_cell.length_a   1.000
_cell.length_b   1.000
_cell.length_c   1.000
_cell.angle_alpha   90.00
_cell.angle_beta   90.00
_cell.angle_gamma   90.00
#
_symmetry.space_group_name_H-M   'P 1'
#
loop_
_entity.id
_entity.type
_entity.pdbx_description
1 polymer ?
#
loop_
_entity_poly.entity_id
_entity_poly.type
_entity_poly.pdbx_seq_one_letter_code
_entity_poly.pdbx_strand_id
1 'polypeptide(L)'
;MQDVPRGADDWKDEVVEVIQKADSLGLNLPDNKLKAIAEFICGLPQITLTAITPRIVKHGFYQNGTLAEHNSESKYAFPNLDRMISTCRTTIPTTLRQKCWDDYPRLAAECMTHGMVPESVFDELGYDMDKNPDGIEVPKHQGISQEHRQRAKCLTHEAQVELRQAKMIAVEAALTRKFSECLTKHKTLSDLNKECEAKLQELVNDPQGLLGPVEPTLQNFGSITAPRLKAFIHVRTFPTYTTDKGPKDWTGWPKKSSAAEAANGDRCLVRLAYDCRDKPCIMQKPVKPVKAMPQQLRHLSATIIRSSTLTFHSDAYPLASSLLADDTWRVKLIAAYRLDSETTVTITESNLGRADYLQKRLIKRLEVHVTTKLEKSEHKENWCWNLTASKLGHVSAILILFGYVKDDLECLDETACFLLDNPALFRLVTEEFEEDGVYMYWDTNNMQWIRVGMVALRRFWLRFIEHSKMAQLKSGESGAFYNAYPSKYAKKTVDPALRRGYHENLRQYIALGYPLAKDVKDLVDVFGLKAADNRWIKSMRYRTKNGQAIQLADQQRRALHYLMECGLKLCLAPACDISVNAGWEQATGCYGKD
;
A
#
# COMPACT_ATOMS: atom_id res chain seq x y z
N MET A 1 20.88 10.31 -25.50
CA MET A 1 21.03 8.97 -24.92
C MET A 1 19.71 8.63 -24.24
N GLN A 2 18.99 7.64 -24.76
CA GLN A 2 17.75 7.15 -24.17
C GLN A 2 18.12 6.25 -22.99
N ASP A 3 17.55 6.50 -21.81
CA ASP A 3 17.71 5.63 -20.65
C ASP A 3 17.01 4.29 -20.91
N VAL A 4 17.80 3.24 -21.03
CA VAL A 4 17.34 1.86 -21.02
C VAL A 4 16.90 1.52 -19.58
N PRO A 5 15.74 0.87 -19.37
CA PRO A 5 15.32 0.43 -18.04
C PRO A 5 16.37 -0.50 -17.44
N ARG A 6 16.96 -0.09 -16.30
CA ARG A 6 17.94 -0.89 -15.56
C ARG A 6 17.32 -2.20 -15.06
N GLY A 7 17.99 -3.33 -15.30
CA GLY A 7 17.58 -4.65 -14.83
C GLY A 7 17.87 -4.84 -13.34
N ALA A 8 17.29 -5.88 -12.71
CA ALA A 8 17.48 -6.16 -11.27
C ALA A 8 18.95 -6.39 -10.88
N ASP A 9 19.79 -6.84 -11.82
CA ASP A 9 21.23 -7.02 -11.62
C ASP A 9 21.98 -5.68 -11.50
N ASP A 10 21.48 -4.60 -12.12
CA ASP A 10 22.11 -3.27 -12.09
C ASP A 10 22.01 -2.60 -10.72
N TRP A 11 21.07 -3.02 -9.87
CA TRP A 11 20.85 -2.48 -8.52
C TRP A 11 21.66 -3.22 -7.45
N LYS A 12 22.19 -4.40 -7.78
CA LYS A 12 22.83 -5.29 -6.81
C LYS A 12 24.08 -4.66 -6.20
N ASP A 13 24.90 -4.03 -7.04
CA ASP A 13 26.13 -3.37 -6.60
C ASP A 13 25.83 -2.12 -5.76
N GLU A 14 24.82 -1.32 -6.12
CA GLU A 14 24.36 -0.18 -5.32
C GLU A 14 23.80 -0.61 -3.96
N VAL A 15 23.02 -1.70 -3.91
CA VAL A 15 22.47 -2.26 -2.65
C VAL A 15 23.59 -2.81 -1.77
N VAL A 16 24.58 -3.50 -2.35
CA VAL A 16 25.78 -3.97 -1.64
C VAL A 16 26.55 -2.78 -1.07
N GLU A 17 26.78 -1.72 -1.84
CA GLU A 17 27.50 -0.52 -1.39
C GLU A 17 26.76 0.18 -0.23
N VAL A 18 25.43 0.28 -0.31
CA VAL A 18 24.59 0.84 0.76
C VAL A 18 24.64 -0.01 2.02
N ILE A 19 24.57 -1.34 1.91
CA ILE A 19 24.67 -2.24 3.06
C ILE A 19 26.07 -2.20 3.67
N GLN A 20 27.14 -2.12 2.87
CA GLN A 20 28.51 -1.98 3.35
C GLN A 20 28.75 -0.63 4.06
N LYS A 21 28.17 0.46 3.54
CA LYS A 21 28.12 1.75 4.25
C LYS A 21 27.37 1.63 5.58
N ALA A 22 26.28 0.88 5.65
CA ALA A 22 25.57 0.61 6.90
C ALA A 22 26.35 -0.35 7.83
N ASP A 23 27.15 -1.27 7.28
CA ASP A 23 28.01 -2.20 8.02
C ASP A 23 29.13 -1.46 8.76
N SER A 24 29.64 -0.38 8.17
CA SER A 24 30.54 0.57 8.84
C SER A 24 29.93 1.25 10.08
N LEU A 25 28.60 1.15 10.27
CA LEU A 25 27.88 1.59 11.48
C LEU A 25 27.66 0.46 12.51
N GLY A 26 28.23 -0.74 12.28
CA GLY A 26 28.36 -1.80 13.28
C GLY A 26 27.54 -3.07 13.06
N LEU A 27 27.12 -3.40 11.84
CA LEU A 27 26.40 -4.66 11.55
C LEU A 27 27.32 -5.90 11.46
N ASN A 28 28.62 -5.74 11.14
CA ASN A 28 29.63 -6.79 10.97
C ASN A 28 29.11 -8.08 10.29
N LEU A 29 28.48 -7.97 9.12
CA LEU A 29 27.93 -9.12 8.40
C LEU A 29 28.98 -9.84 7.53
N PRO A 30 29.09 -11.19 7.57
CA PRO A 30 29.91 -11.94 6.63
C PRO A 30 29.46 -11.76 5.17
N ASP A 31 30.41 -11.73 4.22
CA ASP A 31 30.16 -11.43 2.79
C ASP A 31 29.06 -12.31 2.16
N ASN A 32 28.99 -13.59 2.53
CA ASN A 32 27.98 -14.51 2.02
C ASN A 32 26.56 -14.13 2.48
N LYS A 33 26.40 -13.62 3.71
CA LYS A 33 25.13 -13.14 4.22
C LYS A 33 24.75 -11.80 3.60
N LEU A 34 25.74 -10.92 3.40
CA LEU A 34 25.54 -9.62 2.76
C LEU A 34 25.03 -9.80 1.33
N LYS A 35 25.65 -10.70 0.57
CA LYS A 35 25.22 -11.05 -0.80
C LYS A 35 23.80 -11.62 -0.82
N ALA A 36 23.47 -12.54 0.09
CA ALA A 36 22.13 -13.12 0.18
C ALA A 36 21.05 -12.07 0.52
N ILE A 37 21.36 -11.12 1.40
CA ILE A 37 20.45 -10.01 1.74
C ILE A 37 20.26 -9.09 0.53
N ALA A 38 21.34 -8.73 -0.17
CA ALA A 38 21.27 -7.90 -1.37
C ALA A 38 20.44 -8.57 -2.47
N GLU A 39 20.62 -9.86 -2.71
CA GLU A 39 19.82 -10.65 -3.66
C GLU A 39 18.33 -10.65 -3.29
N PHE A 40 18.03 -10.84 -1.99
CA PHE A 40 16.65 -10.79 -1.51
C PHE A 40 16.02 -9.40 -1.68
N ILE A 41 16.75 -8.31 -1.39
CA ILE A 41 16.28 -6.94 -1.55
C ILE A 41 16.04 -6.59 -3.02
N CYS A 42 16.90 -7.02 -3.93
CA CYS A 42 16.72 -6.79 -5.37
C CYS A 42 15.53 -7.60 -5.92
N GLY A 43 15.27 -8.79 -5.38
CA GLY A 43 14.12 -9.62 -5.73
C GLY A 43 12.79 -9.18 -5.09
N LEU A 44 12.84 -8.42 -4.00
CA LEU A 44 11.67 -8.03 -3.20
C LEU A 44 10.56 -7.34 -4.02
N PRO A 45 10.84 -6.36 -4.92
CA PRO A 45 9.80 -5.75 -5.75
C PRO A 45 9.08 -6.77 -6.62
N GLN A 46 9.84 -7.67 -7.27
CA GLN A 46 9.27 -8.71 -8.11
C GLN A 46 8.47 -9.72 -7.29
N ILE A 47 8.99 -10.17 -6.15
CA ILE A 47 8.30 -11.07 -5.21
C ILE A 47 7.00 -10.41 -4.72
N THR A 48 7.04 -9.13 -4.37
CA THR A 48 5.86 -8.40 -3.87
C THR A 48 4.79 -8.23 -4.95
N LEU A 49 5.21 -7.99 -6.20
CA LEU A 49 4.30 -7.84 -7.33
C LEU A 49 3.72 -9.17 -7.84
N THR A 50 4.44 -10.28 -7.68
CA THR A 50 4.05 -11.58 -8.25
C THR A 50 3.49 -12.56 -7.23
N ALA A 51 4.05 -12.65 -6.01
CA ALA A 51 3.75 -13.74 -5.10
C ALA A 51 2.30 -13.75 -4.55
N ILE A 52 1.62 -12.60 -4.53
CA ILE A 52 0.26 -12.46 -3.97
C ILE A 52 -0.68 -11.79 -4.98
N THR A 53 -0.64 -12.24 -6.24
CA THR A 53 -1.69 -11.85 -7.20
C THR A 53 -2.92 -12.74 -7.04
N PRO A 54 -4.15 -12.24 -7.25
CA PRO A 54 -5.35 -13.07 -7.24
C PRO A 54 -5.25 -14.28 -8.18
N ARG A 55 -4.54 -14.13 -9.31
CA ARG A 55 -4.24 -15.22 -10.25
C ARG A 55 -3.42 -16.32 -9.60
N ILE A 56 -2.32 -15.98 -8.93
CA ILE A 56 -1.43 -16.96 -8.29
C ILE A 56 -2.07 -17.60 -7.08
N VAL A 57 -2.85 -16.85 -6.29
CA VAL A 57 -3.65 -17.41 -5.18
C VAL A 57 -4.72 -18.35 -5.71
N LYS A 58 -5.47 -17.96 -6.75
CA LYS A 58 -6.46 -18.81 -7.39
C LYS A 58 -5.83 -20.07 -7.96
N HIS A 59 -4.69 -19.95 -8.64
CA HIS A 59 -4.00 -21.10 -9.21
C HIS A 59 -3.43 -22.03 -8.12
N GLY A 60 -2.71 -21.46 -7.15
CA GLY A 60 -1.96 -22.17 -6.13
C GLY A 60 -2.78 -22.69 -4.95
N PHE A 61 -4.06 -22.32 -4.82
CA PHE A 61 -4.93 -22.86 -3.76
C PHE A 61 -6.27 -23.40 -4.27
N TYR A 62 -6.93 -22.73 -5.22
CA TYR A 62 -8.24 -23.17 -5.72
C TYR A 62 -8.11 -24.16 -6.88
N GLN A 63 -7.39 -23.80 -7.95
CA GLN A 63 -7.29 -24.64 -9.15
C GLN A 63 -6.49 -25.92 -8.91
N ASN A 64 -5.53 -25.89 -7.99
CA ASN A 64 -4.80 -27.11 -7.59
C ASN A 64 -5.57 -27.95 -6.55
N GLY A 65 -6.76 -27.51 -6.13
CA GLY A 65 -7.66 -28.25 -5.25
C GLY A 65 -7.27 -28.27 -3.77
N THR A 66 -6.31 -27.43 -3.36
CA THR A 66 -5.88 -27.33 -1.95
C THR A 66 -6.95 -26.71 -1.05
N LEU A 67 -7.81 -25.86 -1.63
CA LEU A 67 -9.06 -25.38 -1.08
C LEU A 67 -10.20 -26.00 -1.88
N ALA A 68 -11.20 -26.56 -1.20
CA ALA A 68 -12.41 -27.07 -1.83
C ALA A 68 -13.20 -25.92 -2.47
N GLU A 69 -13.85 -26.19 -3.60
CA GLU A 69 -14.86 -25.28 -4.16
C GLU A 69 -16.02 -25.11 -3.18
N HIS A 70 -16.63 -23.93 -3.19
CA HIS A 70 -17.85 -23.68 -2.42
C HIS A 70 -18.91 -24.70 -2.80
N ASN A 71 -19.35 -25.52 -1.85
CA ASN A 71 -20.52 -26.37 -2.02
C ASN A 71 -21.75 -25.67 -1.43
N SER A 72 -22.93 -26.17 -1.80
CA SER A 72 -24.23 -25.62 -1.36
C SER A 72 -24.44 -25.63 0.16
N GLU A 73 -23.60 -26.35 0.91
CA GLU A 73 -23.73 -26.59 2.35
C GLU A 73 -22.79 -25.72 3.20
N SER A 74 -21.71 -25.17 2.63
CA SER A 74 -20.78 -24.30 3.34
C SER A 74 -20.43 -23.05 2.54
N LYS A 75 -20.66 -21.89 3.17
CA LYS A 75 -20.22 -20.58 2.68
C LYS A 75 -18.68 -20.43 2.70
N TYR A 76 -17.96 -21.36 3.30
CA TYR A 76 -16.50 -21.33 3.45
C TYR A 76 -15.84 -22.41 2.59
N ALA A 77 -14.80 -22.01 1.83
CA ALA A 77 -13.90 -22.96 1.19
C ALA A 77 -13.05 -23.63 2.28
N PHE A 78 -13.17 -24.95 2.42
CA PHE A 78 -12.39 -25.70 3.41
C PHE A 78 -11.08 -26.21 2.81
N PRO A 79 -9.98 -26.23 3.58
CA PRO A 79 -8.75 -26.90 3.16
C PRO A 79 -9.01 -28.38 2.85
N ASN A 80 -8.55 -28.84 1.70
CA ASN A 80 -8.58 -30.24 1.33
C ASN A 80 -7.29 -30.89 1.83
N LEU A 81 -7.35 -31.51 3.02
CA LEU A 81 -6.17 -32.08 3.68
C LEU A 81 -5.48 -33.16 2.83
N ASP A 82 -6.27 -33.96 2.10
CA ASP A 82 -5.80 -34.94 1.12
C ASP A 82 -4.87 -34.32 0.08
N ARG A 83 -5.33 -33.23 -0.53
CA ARG A 83 -4.56 -32.49 -1.54
C ARG A 83 -3.36 -31.79 -0.92
N MET A 84 -3.49 -31.23 0.28
CA MET A 84 -2.36 -30.64 1.02
C MET A 84 -1.27 -31.67 1.29
N ILE A 85 -1.62 -32.85 1.81
CA ILE A 85 -0.68 -33.95 2.07
C ILE A 85 -0.02 -34.42 0.76
N SER A 86 -0.75 -34.43 -0.36
CA SER A 86 -0.17 -34.78 -1.67
C SER A 86 0.91 -33.80 -2.17
N THR A 87 0.98 -32.59 -1.60
CA THR A 87 2.05 -31.62 -1.90
C THR A 87 3.31 -31.82 -1.07
N CYS A 88 3.28 -32.69 -0.06
CA CYS A 88 4.45 -32.99 0.76
C CYS A 88 5.50 -33.71 -0.08
N ARG A 89 6.77 -33.29 0.05
CA ARG A 89 7.90 -33.91 -0.66
C ARG A 89 8.17 -35.36 -0.22
N THR A 90 7.67 -35.73 0.95
CA THR A 90 7.81 -37.05 1.55
C THR A 90 6.44 -37.72 1.65
N THR A 91 6.39 -39.01 1.33
CA THR A 91 5.20 -39.83 1.54
C THR A 91 4.84 -39.86 3.03
N ILE A 92 3.66 -39.35 3.38
CA ILE A 92 3.16 -39.37 4.76
C ILE A 92 2.45 -40.73 5.00
N PRO A 93 2.86 -41.51 6.01
CA PRO A 93 2.19 -42.77 6.34
C PRO A 93 0.70 -42.58 6.65
N THR A 94 -0.14 -43.52 6.24
CA THR A 94 -1.60 -43.49 6.48
C THR A 94 -1.94 -43.39 7.97
N THR A 95 -1.13 -44.00 8.83
CA THR A 95 -1.27 -43.94 10.30
C THR A 95 -1.08 -42.52 10.84
N LEU A 96 -0.04 -41.81 10.40
CA LEU A 96 0.21 -40.43 10.78
C LEU A 96 -0.87 -39.50 10.22
N ARG A 97 -1.34 -39.76 9.01
CA ARG A 97 -2.44 -39.01 8.40
C ARG A 97 -3.75 -39.16 9.19
N GLN A 98 -4.10 -40.37 9.63
CA GLN A 98 -5.29 -40.60 10.46
C GLN A 98 -5.14 -39.89 11.81
N LYS A 99 -3.96 -40.00 12.42
CA LYS A 99 -3.62 -39.29 13.64
C LYS A 99 -3.81 -37.77 13.53
N CYS A 100 -3.36 -37.16 12.44
CA CYS A 100 -3.59 -35.73 12.20
C CYS A 100 -5.07 -35.36 12.14
N TRP A 101 -5.92 -36.22 11.57
CA TRP A 101 -7.36 -36.01 11.54
C TRP A 101 -7.99 -36.12 12.93
N ASP A 102 -7.62 -37.16 13.68
CA ASP A 102 -8.15 -37.41 15.02
C ASP A 102 -7.76 -36.29 16.00
N ASP A 103 -6.53 -35.78 15.88
CA ASP A 103 -6.01 -34.72 16.73
C ASP A 103 -6.40 -33.30 16.27
N TYR A 104 -6.90 -33.14 15.03
CA TYR A 104 -7.18 -31.83 14.44
C TYR A 104 -8.09 -30.93 15.29
N PRO A 105 -9.19 -31.41 15.90
CA PRO A 105 -10.03 -30.55 16.74
C PRO A 105 -9.27 -29.91 17.89
N ARG A 106 -8.34 -30.66 18.53
CA ARG A 106 -7.50 -30.15 19.62
C ARG A 106 -6.50 -29.12 19.12
N LEU A 107 -5.80 -29.45 18.03
CA LEU A 107 -4.81 -28.56 17.40
C LEU A 107 -5.44 -27.25 16.90
N ALA A 108 -6.62 -27.35 16.29
CA ALA A 108 -7.38 -26.19 15.80
C ALA A 108 -7.84 -25.30 16.94
N ALA A 109 -8.33 -25.88 18.05
CA ALA A 109 -8.76 -25.10 19.23
C ALA A 109 -7.60 -24.29 19.83
N GLU A 110 -6.43 -24.90 19.98
CA GLU A 110 -5.21 -24.21 20.45
C GLU A 110 -4.81 -23.07 19.50
N CYS A 111 -4.79 -23.36 18.19
CA CYS A 111 -4.47 -22.36 17.17
C CYS A 111 -5.47 -21.21 17.10
N MET A 112 -6.76 -21.48 17.29
CA MET A 112 -7.82 -20.44 17.32
C MET A 112 -7.75 -19.58 18.59
N THR A 113 -7.28 -20.14 19.69
CA THR A 113 -7.19 -19.42 20.98
C THR A 113 -5.93 -18.57 21.04
N HIS A 114 -4.80 -19.13 20.61
CA HIS A 114 -3.49 -18.53 20.82
C HIS A 114 -2.83 -18.05 19.52
N GLY A 115 -3.38 -18.38 18.34
CA GLY A 115 -2.73 -18.13 17.07
C GLY A 115 -1.53 -19.04 16.79
N MET A 116 -1.33 -20.07 17.60
CA MET A 116 -0.28 -21.08 17.43
C MET A 116 -0.66 -22.35 18.19
N VAL A 117 0.01 -23.46 17.86
CA VAL A 117 -0.03 -24.66 18.69
C VAL A 117 1.29 -24.75 19.47
N PRO A 118 1.26 -24.72 20.82
CA PRO A 118 2.45 -24.92 21.63
C PRO A 118 3.11 -26.28 21.39
N GLU A 119 4.44 -26.34 21.49
CA GLU A 119 5.17 -27.60 21.32
C GLU A 119 4.73 -28.67 22.34
N SER A 120 4.40 -28.27 23.57
CA SER A 120 3.87 -29.19 24.59
C SER A 120 2.61 -29.92 24.16
N VAL A 121 1.78 -29.31 23.31
CA VAL A 121 0.58 -29.97 22.77
C VAL A 121 0.96 -31.03 21.75
N PHE A 122 2.00 -30.80 20.93
CA PHE A 122 2.53 -31.84 20.04
C PHE A 122 3.17 -32.98 20.83
N ASP A 123 3.89 -32.67 21.91
CA ASP A 123 4.50 -33.66 22.80
C ASP A 123 3.43 -34.52 23.49
N GLU A 124 2.37 -33.90 24.03
CA GLU A 124 1.22 -34.59 24.63
C GLU A 124 0.51 -35.52 23.65
N LEU A 125 0.37 -35.08 22.40
CA LEU A 125 -0.22 -35.87 21.34
C LEU A 125 0.75 -36.91 20.76
N GLY A 126 2.03 -36.92 21.15
CA GLY A 126 3.01 -37.89 20.69
C GLY A 126 3.46 -37.68 19.24
N TYR A 127 3.64 -36.43 18.81
CA TYR A 127 4.29 -36.10 17.54
C TYR A 127 5.81 -36.03 17.71
N ASP A 128 6.54 -36.75 16.86
CA ASP A 128 8.01 -36.76 16.89
C ASP A 128 8.61 -35.36 16.66
N MET A 129 9.76 -35.09 17.28
CA MET A 129 10.55 -33.89 16.97
C MET A 129 11.18 -33.94 15.59
N ASP A 130 11.21 -32.78 14.93
CA ASP A 130 11.93 -32.63 13.66
C ASP A 130 13.40 -32.98 13.84
N LYS A 131 13.96 -33.69 12.87
CA LYS A 131 15.39 -34.00 12.81
C LYS A 131 16.05 -33.15 11.74
N ASN A 132 17.24 -32.65 12.03
CA ASN A 132 18.08 -31.99 11.02
C ASN A 132 18.62 -33.03 10.00
N PRO A 133 19.33 -32.61 8.94
CA PRO A 133 19.91 -33.54 7.96
C PRO A 133 20.86 -34.60 8.57
N ASP A 134 21.45 -34.31 9.73
CA ASP A 134 22.33 -35.22 10.48
C ASP A 134 21.57 -36.18 11.42
N GLY A 135 20.23 -36.12 11.43
CA GLY A 135 19.37 -36.95 12.28
C GLY A 135 19.22 -36.46 13.72
N ILE A 136 19.75 -35.29 14.06
CA ILE A 136 19.70 -34.69 15.40
C ILE A 136 18.37 -33.97 15.58
N GLU A 137 17.69 -34.24 16.70
CA GLU A 137 16.43 -33.58 17.03
C GLU A 137 16.63 -32.08 17.26
N VAL A 138 15.72 -31.30 16.67
CA VAL A 138 15.74 -29.84 16.74
C VAL A 138 14.66 -29.40 17.74
N PRO A 139 15.02 -28.89 18.92
CA PRO A 139 14.03 -28.47 19.90
C PRO A 139 13.22 -27.29 19.36
N LYS A 140 11.91 -27.28 19.61
CA LYS A 140 10.95 -26.28 19.07
C LYS A 140 10.26 -25.39 20.10
N HIS A 141 10.76 -25.34 21.34
CA HIS A 141 10.23 -24.50 22.44
C HIS A 141 10.56 -23.00 22.31
N GLN A 142 10.67 -22.48 21.09
CA GLN A 142 11.08 -21.09 20.89
C GLN A 142 9.94 -20.10 21.14
N GLY A 143 10.27 -18.97 21.74
CA GLY A 143 9.37 -17.83 21.87
C GLY A 143 9.39 -16.88 20.67
N ILE A 144 8.78 -15.71 20.84
CA ILE A 144 8.60 -14.66 19.81
C ILE A 144 9.88 -14.22 19.09
N SER A 145 11.06 -14.42 19.66
CA SER A 145 12.33 -14.08 19.00
C SER A 145 12.79 -15.11 17.96
N GLN A 146 12.18 -16.30 17.91
CA GLN A 146 12.53 -17.37 16.99
C GLN A 146 11.28 -18.08 16.43
N GLU A 147 10.29 -17.28 15.99
CA GLU A 147 8.99 -17.78 15.49
C GLU A 147 9.11 -18.73 14.30
N HIS A 148 10.14 -18.56 13.46
CA HIS A 148 10.44 -19.42 12.31
C HIS A 148 10.76 -20.88 12.70
N ARG A 149 10.99 -21.16 13.98
CA ARG A 149 11.27 -22.52 14.49
C ARG A 149 10.04 -23.19 15.12
N GLN A 150 8.92 -22.48 15.23
CA GLN A 150 7.66 -23.01 15.76
C GLN A 150 6.93 -23.82 14.67
N ARG A 151 6.31 -24.96 15.01
CA ARG A 151 5.67 -25.86 14.03
C ARG A 151 4.43 -25.27 13.36
N ALA A 152 3.57 -24.64 14.15
CA ALA A 152 2.27 -24.17 13.70
C ALA A 152 1.96 -22.82 14.31
N LYS A 153 1.84 -21.80 13.45
CA LYS A 153 1.59 -20.42 13.86
C LYS A 153 0.89 -19.60 12.79
N CYS A 154 -0.10 -18.83 13.20
CA CYS A 154 -0.75 -17.80 12.43
C CYS A 154 -0.16 -16.44 12.81
N LEU A 155 0.74 -15.93 11.96
CA LEU A 155 1.43 -14.66 12.21
C LEU A 155 0.47 -13.48 12.38
N THR A 156 -0.69 -13.52 11.72
CA THR A 156 -1.69 -12.45 11.75
C THR A 156 -2.68 -12.55 12.91
N HIS A 157 -2.59 -13.57 13.76
CA HIS A 157 -3.48 -13.72 14.90
C HIS A 157 -3.22 -12.64 15.96
N GLU A 158 -4.28 -12.11 16.57
CA GLU A 158 -4.24 -10.98 17.51
C GLU A 158 -3.27 -11.25 18.68
N ALA A 159 -3.40 -12.39 19.36
CA ALA A 159 -2.49 -12.78 20.44
C ALA A 159 -0.99 -12.78 20.03
N GLN A 160 -0.68 -13.20 18.80
CA GLN A 160 0.71 -13.21 18.30
C GLN A 160 1.20 -11.82 17.90
N VAL A 161 0.29 -10.95 17.43
CA VAL A 161 0.58 -9.54 17.18
C VAL A 161 0.89 -8.82 18.50
N GLU A 162 0.06 -9.02 19.52
CA GLU A 162 0.23 -8.41 20.84
C GLU A 162 1.54 -8.83 21.49
N LEU A 163 1.90 -10.12 21.44
CA LEU A 163 3.17 -10.62 21.96
C LEU A 163 4.38 -9.98 21.25
N ARG A 164 4.30 -9.74 19.94
CA ARG A 164 5.34 -9.02 19.18
C ARG A 164 5.41 -7.54 19.59
N GLN A 165 4.28 -6.87 19.74
CA GLN A 165 4.22 -5.49 20.20
C GLN A 165 4.81 -5.34 21.61
N ALA A 166 4.41 -6.21 22.54
CA ALA A 166 4.94 -6.23 23.90
C ALA A 166 6.46 -6.45 23.91
N LYS A 167 6.98 -7.34 23.04
CA LYS A 167 8.42 -7.54 22.90
C LYS A 167 9.14 -6.31 22.35
N MET A 168 8.57 -5.64 21.34
CA MET A 168 9.12 -4.40 20.79
C MET A 168 9.19 -3.29 21.84
N ILE A 169 8.13 -3.13 22.64
CA ILE A 169 8.10 -2.17 23.76
C ILE A 169 9.18 -2.51 24.79
N ALA A 170 9.32 -3.78 25.18
CA ALA A 170 10.34 -4.22 26.13
C ALA A 170 11.78 -3.95 25.61
N VAL A 171 12.01 -4.16 24.31
CA VAL A 171 13.30 -3.85 23.65
C VAL A 171 13.55 -2.35 23.64
N GLU A 172 12.55 -1.52 23.28
CA GLU A 172 12.69 -0.05 23.30
C GLU A 172 12.95 0.48 24.72
N ALA A 173 12.26 -0.07 25.73
CA ALA A 173 12.48 0.28 27.12
C ALA A 173 13.91 -0.08 27.58
N ALA A 174 14.39 -1.28 27.22
CA ALA A 174 15.75 -1.72 27.55
C ALA A 174 16.82 -0.86 26.84
N LEU A 175 16.61 -0.49 25.57
CA LEU A 175 17.50 0.42 24.83
C LEU A 175 17.50 1.82 25.44
N THR A 176 16.34 2.34 25.82
CA THR A 176 16.19 3.65 26.46
C THR A 176 16.89 3.67 27.81
N ARG A 177 16.73 2.62 28.62
CA ARG A 177 17.43 2.46 29.91
C ARG A 177 18.95 2.42 29.72
N LYS A 178 19.44 1.63 28.76
CA LYS A 178 20.87 1.60 28.45
C LYS A 178 21.35 2.99 27.99
N PHE A 179 20.61 3.68 27.13
CA PHE A 179 20.97 5.01 26.67
C PHE A 179 21.01 6.05 27.81
N SER A 180 20.06 6.02 28.74
CA SER A 180 20.06 6.93 29.90
C SER A 180 21.22 6.66 30.86
N GLU A 181 21.57 5.38 31.08
CA GLU A 181 22.78 4.99 31.82
C GLU A 181 24.05 5.52 31.14
N CYS A 182 24.14 5.41 29.80
CA CYS A 182 25.27 5.94 29.02
C CYS A 182 25.37 7.47 29.13
N LEU A 183 24.23 8.16 29.03
CA LEU A 183 24.18 9.62 29.12
C LEU A 183 24.59 10.12 30.51
N THR A 184 24.14 9.44 31.56
CA THR A 184 24.55 9.74 32.94
C THR A 184 26.05 9.59 33.11
N LYS A 185 26.64 8.47 32.67
CA LYS A 185 28.09 8.24 32.73
C LYS A 185 28.89 9.30 31.95
N HIS A 186 28.45 9.61 30.73
CA HIS A 186 29.05 10.68 29.93
C HIS A 186 28.99 12.04 30.64
N LYS A 187 27.83 12.39 31.21
CA LYS A 187 27.65 13.65 31.94
C LYS A 187 28.58 13.73 33.15
N THR A 188 28.63 12.68 33.97
CA THR A 188 29.54 12.61 35.13
C THR A 188 31.00 12.80 34.73
N LEU A 189 31.46 12.15 33.66
CA LEU A 189 32.83 12.33 33.16
C LEU A 189 33.08 13.76 32.65
N SER A 190 32.12 14.35 31.93
CA SER A 190 32.24 15.71 31.42
C SER A 190 32.25 16.76 32.54
N ASP A 191 31.40 16.61 33.56
CA ASP A 191 31.32 17.51 34.70
C ASP A 191 32.61 17.43 35.54
N LEU A 192 33.10 16.21 35.84
CA LEU A 192 34.38 16.02 36.53
C LEU A 192 35.58 16.56 35.73
N ASN A 193 35.56 16.48 34.40
CA ASN A 193 36.57 17.11 33.56
C ASN A 193 36.53 18.63 33.68
N LYS A 194 35.34 19.25 33.60
CA LYS A 194 35.19 20.70 33.77
C LYS A 194 35.66 21.17 35.14
N GLU A 195 35.33 20.43 36.20
CA GLU A 195 35.85 20.70 37.54
C GLU A 195 37.38 20.58 37.61
N CYS A 196 37.96 19.61 36.89
CA CYS A 196 39.41 19.47 36.79
C CYS A 196 40.04 20.67 36.08
N GLU A 197 39.49 21.08 34.94
CA GLU A 197 39.95 22.24 34.16
C GLU A 197 39.82 23.54 34.96
N ALA A 198 38.68 23.77 35.60
CA ALA A 198 38.46 24.94 36.46
C ALA A 198 39.47 24.98 37.62
N LYS A 199 39.74 23.83 38.26
CA LYS A 199 40.73 23.76 39.34
C LYS A 199 42.16 23.99 38.83
N LEU A 200 42.51 23.45 37.66
CA LEU A 200 43.80 23.75 37.03
C LEU A 200 43.93 25.24 36.74
N GLN A 201 42.87 25.85 36.21
CA GLN A 201 42.86 27.28 35.91
C GLN A 201 42.98 28.13 37.18
N GLU A 202 42.29 27.79 38.28
CA GLU A 202 42.46 28.45 39.59
C GLU A 202 43.90 28.34 40.12
N LEU A 203 44.55 27.19 39.94
CA LEU A 203 45.90 26.94 40.44
C LEU A 203 47.00 27.61 39.62
N VAL A 204 46.64 28.04 38.41
CA VAL A 204 47.54 28.64 37.41
C VAL A 204 47.32 30.15 37.32
N ASN A 205 46.10 30.62 37.60
CA ASN A 205 45.79 32.04 37.69
C ASN A 205 46.44 32.66 38.93
N ASP A 206 47.40 33.56 38.70
CA ASP A 206 47.91 34.47 39.71
C ASP A 206 46.77 35.40 40.18
N PRO A 207 46.41 35.43 41.48
CA PRO A 207 45.37 36.32 41.99
C PRO A 207 45.66 37.82 41.77
N GLN A 208 46.87 38.19 41.36
CA GLN A 208 47.29 39.57 41.09
C GLN A 208 47.38 39.93 39.59
N GLY A 209 47.22 38.97 38.67
CA GLY A 209 47.17 39.22 37.21
C GLY A 209 48.44 39.81 36.59
N LEU A 210 49.60 39.67 37.24
CA LEU A 210 50.85 40.34 36.84
C LEU A 210 51.69 39.54 35.83
N LEU A 211 51.40 38.25 35.64
CA LEU A 211 52.07 37.36 34.69
C LEU A 211 51.04 36.82 33.69
N GLY A 212 51.39 36.77 32.41
CA GLY A 212 50.54 36.23 31.33
C GLY A 212 50.14 34.75 31.55
N PRO A 213 49.44 34.10 30.61
CA PRO A 213 48.93 32.74 30.80
C PRO A 213 50.07 31.77 31.16
N VAL A 214 50.12 31.34 32.42
CA VAL A 214 51.09 30.37 32.92
C VAL A 214 50.62 28.97 32.49
N GLU A 215 51.52 28.08 32.09
CA GLU A 215 51.14 26.69 31.80
C GLU A 215 50.98 25.86 33.09
N PRO A 216 49.99 24.95 33.17
CA PRO A 216 49.84 24.07 34.34
C PRO A 216 51.05 23.17 34.53
N THR A 217 51.62 23.14 35.74
CA THR A 217 52.78 22.31 36.11
C THR A 217 52.38 20.93 36.66
N LEU A 218 53.34 20.00 36.75
CA LEU A 218 53.14 18.69 37.40
C LEU A 218 52.68 18.83 38.86
N GLN A 219 53.11 19.86 39.58
CA GLN A 219 52.62 20.12 40.94
C GLN A 219 51.13 20.49 40.95
N ASN A 220 50.67 21.29 39.98
CA ASN A 220 49.25 21.66 39.89
C ASN A 220 48.38 20.39 39.70
N PHE A 221 48.78 19.47 38.80
CA PHE A 221 48.08 18.19 38.63
C PHE A 221 48.17 17.27 39.85
N GLY A 222 49.29 17.28 40.59
CA GLY A 222 49.46 16.52 41.83
C GLY A 222 48.43 16.85 42.92
N SER A 223 47.97 18.10 42.96
CA SER A 223 46.97 18.57 43.92
C SER A 223 45.53 18.14 43.60
N ILE A 224 45.26 17.63 42.39
CA ILE A 224 43.90 17.28 41.93
C ILE A 224 43.52 15.86 42.35
N THR A 225 42.25 15.64 42.68
CA THR A 225 41.76 14.33 43.14
C THR A 225 41.79 13.28 42.03
N ALA A 226 41.97 12.01 42.41
CA ALA A 226 42.05 10.91 41.46
C ALA A 226 40.83 10.79 40.51
N PRO A 227 39.57 10.98 40.96
CA PRO A 227 38.41 10.93 40.06
C PRO A 227 38.43 12.02 38.97
N ARG A 228 38.87 13.24 39.31
CA ARG A 228 39.00 14.36 38.37
C ARG A 228 40.11 14.12 37.35
N LEU A 229 41.26 13.63 37.80
CA LEU A 229 42.36 13.25 36.90
C LEU A 229 41.93 12.12 35.95
N LYS A 230 41.22 11.11 36.44
CA LYS A 230 40.69 10.03 35.59
C LYS A 230 39.74 10.58 34.53
N ALA A 231 38.80 11.46 34.89
CA ALA A 231 37.90 12.09 33.93
C ALA A 231 38.65 12.93 32.90
N PHE A 232 39.63 13.72 33.33
CA PHE A 232 40.47 14.57 32.46
C PHE A 232 41.24 13.77 31.41
N ILE A 233 41.84 12.65 31.83
CA ILE A 233 42.50 11.69 30.93
C ILE A 233 41.47 11.03 30.02
N HIS A 234 40.32 10.62 30.57
CA HIS A 234 39.32 9.83 29.86
C HIS A 234 38.80 10.57 28.63
N VAL A 235 38.38 11.83 28.81
CA VAL A 235 37.75 12.60 27.73
C VAL A 235 38.70 12.95 26.58
N ARG A 236 40.02 12.81 26.79
CA ARG A 236 41.09 13.09 25.81
C ARG A 236 41.73 11.83 25.22
N THR A 237 41.43 10.66 25.78
CA THR A 237 42.06 9.38 25.40
C THR A 237 41.06 8.39 24.81
N PHE A 238 39.79 8.45 25.20
CA PHE A 238 38.76 7.52 24.74
C PHE A 238 37.65 8.25 23.99
N PRO A 239 37.23 7.75 22.82
CA PRO A 239 36.14 8.35 22.05
C PRO A 239 34.75 8.09 22.67
N THR A 240 34.64 7.15 23.62
CA THR A 240 33.39 6.77 24.29
C THR A 240 33.53 6.87 25.81
N TYR A 241 32.42 6.77 26.55
CA TYR A 241 32.42 6.73 28.03
C TYR A 241 32.97 5.42 28.61
N THR A 242 33.36 4.48 27.76
CA THR A 242 33.96 3.17 28.06
C THR A 242 35.44 3.15 27.64
N THR A 243 36.22 2.21 28.18
CA THR A 243 37.66 2.08 27.85
C THR A 243 37.94 1.03 26.77
N ASP A 244 36.90 0.41 26.20
CA ASP A 244 36.96 -0.66 25.19
C ASP A 244 37.49 -0.19 23.83
N LYS A 245 37.31 1.08 23.49
CA LYS A 245 37.80 1.69 22.24
C LYS A 245 39.05 2.56 22.43
N GLY A 246 39.84 2.28 23.47
CA GLY A 246 41.06 3.00 23.79
C GLY A 246 42.30 2.56 23.02
N PRO A 247 43.45 3.17 23.32
CA PRO A 247 44.75 2.74 22.83
C PRO A 247 45.01 1.25 23.14
N LYS A 248 45.60 0.51 22.18
CA LYS A 248 45.87 -0.94 22.31
C LYS A 248 46.80 -1.30 23.48
N ASP A 249 47.62 -0.34 23.90
CA ASP A 249 48.59 -0.41 25.00
C ASP A 249 47.98 -0.04 26.37
N TRP A 250 46.67 0.21 26.45
CA TRP A 250 46.02 0.57 27.71
C TRP A 250 45.88 -0.64 28.65
N THR A 251 46.71 -0.68 29.69
CA THR A 251 46.75 -1.77 30.70
C THR A 251 45.88 -1.49 31.93
N GLY A 252 44.94 -0.53 31.85
CA GLY A 252 44.08 -0.13 32.96
C GLY A 252 44.55 1.14 33.69
N TRP A 253 43.75 1.57 34.68
CA TRP A 253 43.99 2.81 35.42
C TRP A 253 45.12 2.66 36.45
N PRO A 254 46.21 3.45 36.35
CA PRO A 254 47.25 3.44 37.38
C PRO A 254 46.78 4.14 38.66
N LYS A 255 47.56 3.99 39.74
CA LYS A 255 47.34 4.71 41.00
C LYS A 255 47.65 6.21 40.83
N LYS A 256 47.07 7.04 41.69
CA LYS A 256 47.53 8.43 41.87
C LYS A 256 48.83 8.38 42.67
N SER A 257 49.88 9.05 42.20
CA SER A 257 51.16 9.18 42.90
C SER A 257 51.51 10.68 43.08
N SER A 258 52.63 10.98 43.75
CA SER A 258 53.09 12.35 43.97
C SER A 258 53.62 13.02 42.69
N ALA A 259 53.72 14.35 42.71
CA ALA A 259 54.29 15.11 41.58
C ALA A 259 55.79 14.79 41.37
N ALA A 260 56.51 14.41 42.42
CA ALA A 260 57.92 14.02 42.34
C ALA A 260 58.09 12.67 41.60
N GLU A 261 57.27 11.67 41.92
CA GLU A 261 57.26 10.37 41.22
C GLU A 261 56.84 10.54 39.75
N ALA A 262 55.87 11.42 39.47
CA ALA A 262 55.50 11.77 38.10
C ALA A 262 56.65 12.47 37.32
N ALA A 263 57.48 13.27 38.00
CA ALA A 263 58.65 13.91 37.38
C ALA A 263 59.76 12.91 37.06
N ASN A 264 59.88 11.83 37.84
CA ASN A 264 60.84 10.74 37.60
C ASN A 264 60.44 9.80 36.45
N GLY A 265 59.26 10.02 35.83
CA GLY A 265 58.79 9.27 34.66
C GLY A 265 57.87 8.08 34.98
N ASP A 266 57.46 7.89 36.24
CA ASP A 266 56.57 6.79 36.61
C ASP A 266 55.17 6.93 35.98
N ARG A 267 54.62 5.81 35.47
CA ARG A 267 53.27 5.78 34.92
C ARG A 267 52.23 5.90 36.04
N CYS A 268 51.77 7.13 36.28
CA CYS A 268 50.73 7.44 37.26
C CYS A 268 49.66 8.40 36.71
N LEU A 269 48.55 8.60 37.44
CA LEU A 269 47.47 9.49 37.00
C LEU A 269 47.92 10.95 36.81
N VAL A 270 48.88 11.43 37.62
CA VAL A 270 49.39 12.81 37.52
C VAL A 270 50.17 12.99 36.22
N ARG A 271 51.06 12.04 35.91
CA ARG A 271 51.85 12.03 34.67
C ARG A 271 50.95 11.93 33.44
N LEU A 272 50.02 10.97 33.42
CA LEU A 272 49.11 10.76 32.29
C LEU A 272 48.24 11.99 32.02
N ALA A 273 47.74 12.67 33.07
CA ALA A 273 46.97 13.89 32.91
C ALA A 273 47.82 15.05 32.37
N TYR A 274 49.04 15.20 32.86
CA TYR A 274 49.98 16.21 32.37
C TYR A 274 50.38 15.99 30.91
N ASP A 275 50.64 14.74 30.51
CA ASP A 275 51.04 14.38 29.15
C ASP A 275 49.89 14.54 28.13
N CYS A 276 48.63 14.49 28.58
CA CYS A 276 47.47 14.71 27.72
C CYS A 276 46.90 16.12 27.80
N ARG A 277 47.53 17.07 28.53
CA ARG A 277 46.94 18.39 28.82
C ARG A 277 46.58 19.20 27.57
N ASP A 278 47.41 19.12 26.53
CA ASP A 278 47.24 19.88 25.28
C ASP A 278 46.35 19.15 24.26
N LYS A 279 45.92 17.92 24.58
CA LYS A 279 45.07 17.14 23.67
C LYS A 279 43.62 17.64 23.74
N PRO A 280 42.91 17.68 22.59
CA PRO A 280 41.50 18.05 22.58
C PRO A 280 40.64 16.98 23.27
N CYS A 281 39.47 17.39 23.75
CA CYS A 281 38.43 16.45 24.19
C CYS A 281 37.87 15.70 22.97
N ILE A 282 38.08 14.38 22.93
CA ILE A 282 37.66 13.49 21.83
C ILE A 282 36.43 12.63 22.19
N MET A 283 36.02 12.61 23.46
CA MET A 283 34.85 11.84 23.88
C MET A 283 33.59 12.38 23.22
N GLN A 284 32.91 11.52 22.47
CA GLN A 284 31.71 11.85 21.72
C GLN A 284 30.46 11.70 22.58
N LYS A 285 29.47 12.56 22.34
CA LYS A 285 28.16 12.45 22.97
C LYS A 285 27.48 11.15 22.54
N PRO A 286 26.87 10.38 23.46
CA PRO A 286 26.11 9.18 23.11
C PRO A 286 25.03 9.52 22.08
N VAL A 287 25.02 8.79 20.97
CA VAL A 287 24.00 8.94 19.92
C VAL A 287 22.72 8.30 20.41
N LYS A 288 21.61 9.05 20.36
CA LYS A 288 20.30 8.50 20.70
C LYS A 288 19.99 7.38 19.70
N PRO A 289 19.64 6.16 20.15
CA PRO A 289 19.22 5.13 19.23
C PRO A 289 18.07 5.68 18.39
N VAL A 290 18.20 5.56 17.07
CA VAL A 290 17.13 5.92 16.14
C VAL A 290 15.92 5.14 16.59
N LYS A 291 14.83 5.84 16.95
CA LYS A 291 13.56 5.16 17.14
C LYS A 291 13.28 4.48 15.82
N ALA A 292 13.30 3.15 15.80
CA ALA A 292 12.53 2.44 14.80
C ALA A 292 11.15 3.09 14.90
N MET A 293 10.70 3.78 13.84
CA MET A 293 9.31 4.18 13.81
C MET A 293 8.55 2.92 14.21
N PRO A 294 7.58 2.99 15.12
CA PRO A 294 6.54 2.00 15.07
C PRO A 294 6.05 2.12 13.63
N GLN A 295 6.49 1.19 12.78
CA GLN A 295 5.58 0.64 11.84
C GLN A 295 4.42 0.27 12.75
N GLN A 296 3.43 1.16 12.82
CA GLN A 296 2.15 0.71 12.35
C GLN A 296 2.49 -0.10 11.11
N LEU A 297 2.73 -1.40 11.33
CA LEU A 297 2.05 -2.41 10.59
C LEU A 297 0.63 -1.85 10.58
N ARG A 298 0.37 -0.97 9.58
CA ARG A 298 -0.90 -0.95 8.92
C ARG A 298 -1.18 -2.41 8.88
N HIS A 299 -2.25 -2.80 9.52
CA HIS A 299 -2.80 -4.09 9.26
C HIS A 299 -2.82 -4.15 7.71
N LEU A 300 -1.80 -4.78 7.12
CA LEU A 300 -2.01 -5.95 6.31
C LEU A 300 -2.71 -6.88 7.29
N SER A 301 -3.96 -6.53 7.60
CA SER A 301 -5.04 -7.45 7.71
C SER A 301 -4.66 -8.45 6.64
N ALA A 302 -4.69 -9.73 6.99
CA ALA A 302 -4.99 -10.69 5.95
C ALA A 302 -5.95 -9.95 5.00
N THR A 303 -5.62 -9.91 3.71
CA THR A 303 -6.71 -9.72 2.78
C THR A 303 -7.53 -10.98 3.02
N ILE A 304 -8.33 -10.96 4.09
CA ILE A 304 -9.61 -11.58 4.11
C ILE A 304 -10.20 -10.84 2.93
N ILE A 305 -10.08 -11.49 1.78
CA ILE A 305 -11.08 -11.37 0.76
C ILE A 305 -12.31 -11.83 1.55
N ARG A 306 -12.91 -10.90 2.32
CA ARG A 306 -14.31 -10.95 2.61
C ARG A 306 -14.87 -10.74 1.23
N SER A 307 -14.96 -11.85 0.51
CA SER A 307 -16.06 -12.08 -0.38
C SER A 307 -17.29 -12.10 0.53
N SER A 308 -17.66 -10.95 1.08
CA SER A 308 -19.04 -10.54 0.92
C SER A 308 -19.17 -10.38 -0.59
N THR A 309 -19.31 -11.51 -1.29
CA THR A 309 -19.62 -11.51 -2.70
C THR A 309 -20.95 -10.82 -2.71
N LEU A 310 -20.93 -9.55 -3.06
CA LEU A 310 -22.12 -8.85 -3.47
C LEU A 310 -22.44 -9.52 -4.81
N THR A 311 -23.08 -10.68 -4.75
CA THR A 311 -23.37 -11.49 -5.93
C THR A 311 -24.58 -10.87 -6.60
N PHE A 312 -24.36 -10.34 -7.80
CA PHE A 312 -25.43 -9.90 -8.67
C PHE A 312 -25.75 -11.06 -9.60
N HIS A 313 -26.91 -11.69 -9.41
CA HIS A 313 -27.31 -12.81 -10.26
C HIS A 313 -27.79 -12.28 -11.62
N SER A 314 -27.05 -12.56 -12.70
CA SER A 314 -27.42 -12.17 -14.06
C SER A 314 -28.82 -12.65 -14.45
N ASP A 315 -29.16 -13.85 -14.00
CA ASP A 315 -30.37 -14.57 -14.38
C ASP A 315 -31.62 -13.98 -13.70
N ALA A 316 -31.45 -13.05 -12.76
CA ALA A 316 -32.53 -12.32 -12.11
C ALA A 316 -33.01 -11.09 -12.91
N TYR A 317 -32.34 -10.76 -14.02
CA TYR A 317 -32.62 -9.55 -14.79
C TYR A 317 -32.96 -9.87 -16.26
N PRO A 318 -33.74 -9.00 -16.94
CA PRO A 318 -33.98 -9.15 -18.37
C PRO A 318 -32.69 -9.22 -19.17
N LEU A 319 -32.64 -10.13 -20.14
CA LEU A 319 -31.51 -10.31 -21.04
C LEU A 319 -31.38 -9.13 -21.99
N ALA A 320 -30.15 -8.72 -22.29
CA ALA A 320 -29.85 -7.64 -23.23
C ALA A 320 -30.39 -7.94 -24.63
N SER A 321 -30.33 -9.21 -25.05
CA SER A 321 -30.90 -9.69 -26.31
C SER A 321 -32.40 -9.39 -26.44
N SER A 322 -33.16 -9.51 -25.34
CA SER A 322 -34.61 -9.24 -25.38
C SER A 322 -34.94 -7.79 -25.70
N LEU A 323 -34.15 -6.85 -25.16
CA LEU A 323 -34.25 -5.42 -25.47
C LEU A 323 -33.74 -5.14 -26.87
N LEU A 324 -32.59 -5.72 -27.22
CA LEU A 324 -31.95 -5.50 -28.50
C LEU A 324 -32.78 -6.05 -29.67
N ALA A 325 -33.61 -7.08 -29.45
CA ALA A 325 -34.54 -7.63 -30.43
C ALA A 325 -35.79 -6.76 -30.64
N ASP A 326 -36.20 -5.97 -29.65
CA ASP A 326 -37.36 -5.08 -29.72
C ASP A 326 -37.08 -3.82 -30.58
N ASP A 327 -37.64 -3.80 -31.79
CA ASP A 327 -37.52 -2.67 -32.71
C ASP A 327 -38.11 -1.37 -32.16
N THR A 328 -39.21 -1.46 -31.42
CA THR A 328 -39.85 -0.29 -30.81
C THR A 328 -38.93 0.33 -29.77
N TRP A 329 -38.26 -0.50 -28.97
CA TRP A 329 -37.27 -0.03 -28.00
C TRP A 329 -36.06 0.61 -28.69
N ARG A 330 -35.52 -0.01 -29.76
CA ARG A 330 -34.40 0.55 -30.53
C ARG A 330 -34.73 1.92 -31.12
N VAL A 331 -35.90 2.07 -31.74
CA VAL A 331 -36.33 3.35 -32.32
C VAL A 331 -36.43 4.44 -31.25
N LYS A 332 -37.02 4.12 -30.09
CA LYS A 332 -37.08 5.05 -28.94
C LYS A 332 -35.70 5.44 -28.44
N LEU A 333 -34.79 4.47 -28.30
CA LEU A 333 -33.43 4.69 -27.84
C LEU A 333 -32.64 5.60 -28.78
N ILE A 334 -32.73 5.35 -30.09
CA ILE A 334 -32.08 6.18 -31.12
C ILE A 334 -32.63 7.61 -31.02
N ALA A 335 -33.95 7.77 -31.04
CA ALA A 335 -34.59 9.09 -30.89
C ALA A 335 -34.24 9.80 -29.56
N ALA A 336 -33.88 9.05 -28.51
CA ALA A 336 -33.47 9.60 -27.22
C ALA A 336 -32.03 10.14 -27.23
N TYR A 337 -31.03 9.35 -27.67
CA TYR A 337 -29.60 9.67 -27.51
C TYR A 337 -28.86 10.09 -28.79
N ARG A 338 -29.35 9.76 -29.98
CA ARG A 338 -28.66 10.07 -31.25
C ARG A 338 -29.66 10.52 -32.31
N LEU A 339 -29.65 11.82 -32.60
CA LEU A 339 -30.47 12.43 -33.66
C LEU A 339 -29.91 12.14 -35.07
N ASP A 340 -28.71 11.58 -35.18
CA ASP A 340 -28.00 11.21 -36.41
C ASP A 340 -28.04 9.68 -36.63
N SER A 341 -28.91 9.23 -37.51
CA SER A 341 -29.26 7.82 -37.79
C SER A 341 -28.13 6.96 -38.40
N GLU A 342 -26.92 7.48 -38.60
CA GLU A 342 -25.89 6.87 -39.46
C GLU A 342 -24.96 5.88 -38.74
N THR A 343 -25.16 5.61 -37.45
CA THR A 343 -24.14 4.96 -36.58
C THR A 343 -24.63 3.77 -35.76
N THR A 344 -25.77 3.17 -36.13
CA THR A 344 -26.22 1.91 -35.53
C THR A 344 -25.75 0.70 -36.34
N VAL A 345 -25.48 -0.40 -35.66
CA VAL A 345 -25.22 -1.68 -36.33
C VAL A 345 -26.52 -2.36 -36.72
N THR A 346 -26.52 -3.07 -37.85
CA THR A 346 -27.61 -3.98 -38.21
C THR A 346 -27.64 -5.14 -37.22
N ILE A 347 -28.81 -5.42 -36.62
CA ILE A 347 -28.96 -6.47 -35.61
C ILE A 347 -29.04 -7.84 -36.27
N THR A 348 -28.10 -8.71 -35.92
CA THR A 348 -28.06 -10.13 -36.29
C THR A 348 -28.16 -11.01 -35.05
N GLU A 349 -28.38 -12.32 -35.24
CA GLU A 349 -28.37 -13.29 -34.13
C GLU A 349 -27.07 -13.27 -33.33
N SER A 350 -25.94 -13.04 -34.02
CA SER A 350 -24.63 -12.88 -33.38
C SER A 350 -24.60 -11.67 -32.43
N ASN A 351 -25.24 -10.55 -32.80
CA ASN A 351 -25.33 -9.37 -31.93
C ASN A 351 -26.14 -9.66 -30.66
N LEU A 352 -27.19 -10.48 -30.74
CA LEU A 352 -28.03 -10.84 -29.59
C LEU A 352 -27.23 -11.66 -28.57
N GLY A 353 -26.58 -12.73 -29.00
CA GLY A 353 -25.73 -13.54 -28.12
C GLY A 353 -24.56 -12.75 -27.52
N ARG A 354 -23.97 -11.85 -28.32
CA ARG A 354 -22.89 -10.96 -27.87
C ARG A 354 -23.37 -9.94 -26.83
N ALA A 355 -24.61 -9.46 -26.92
CA ALA A 355 -25.20 -8.57 -25.93
C ALA A 355 -25.40 -9.25 -24.57
N ASP A 356 -25.88 -10.49 -24.56
CA ASP A 356 -26.06 -11.26 -23.33
C ASP A 356 -24.70 -11.64 -22.70
N TYR A 357 -23.73 -12.00 -23.55
CA TYR A 357 -22.37 -12.26 -23.09
C TYR A 357 -21.75 -11.00 -22.45
N LEU A 358 -21.90 -9.83 -23.09
CA LEU A 358 -21.43 -8.56 -22.52
C LEU A 358 -22.11 -8.27 -21.19
N GLN A 359 -23.44 -8.43 -21.08
CA GLN A 359 -24.17 -8.24 -19.82
C GLN A 359 -23.59 -9.09 -18.70
N LYS A 360 -23.36 -10.39 -18.95
CA LYS A 360 -22.74 -11.30 -17.98
C LYS A 360 -21.35 -10.82 -17.55
N ARG A 361 -20.53 -10.35 -18.49
CA ARG A 361 -19.18 -9.82 -18.21
C ARG A 361 -19.24 -8.52 -17.41
N LEU A 362 -20.15 -7.61 -17.71
CA LEU A 362 -20.32 -6.35 -16.98
C LEU A 362 -20.82 -6.57 -15.56
N ILE A 363 -21.74 -7.53 -15.35
CA ILE A 363 -22.19 -7.91 -14.00
C ILE A 363 -21.02 -8.36 -13.14
N LYS A 364 -20.20 -9.28 -13.65
CA LYS A 364 -18.99 -9.72 -12.94
C LYS A 364 -18.02 -8.58 -12.66
N ARG A 365 -17.85 -7.65 -13.61
CA ARG A 365 -17.01 -6.46 -13.40
C ARG A 365 -17.62 -5.50 -12.37
N LEU A 366 -18.93 -5.39 -12.28
CA LEU A 366 -19.59 -4.56 -11.26
C LEU A 366 -19.28 -5.08 -9.86
N GLU A 367 -19.29 -6.39 -9.65
CA GLU A 367 -18.92 -7.01 -8.36
C GLU A 367 -17.50 -6.62 -7.94
N VAL A 368 -16.54 -6.76 -8.86
CA VAL A 368 -15.14 -6.39 -8.63
C VAL A 368 -15.01 -4.89 -8.41
N HIS A 369 -15.67 -4.07 -9.21
CA HIS A 369 -15.63 -2.60 -9.14
C HIS A 369 -16.14 -2.08 -7.79
N VAL A 370 -17.31 -2.54 -7.34
CA VAL A 370 -17.89 -2.16 -6.03
C VAL A 370 -16.98 -2.64 -4.89
N THR A 371 -16.43 -3.85 -5.00
CA THR A 371 -15.58 -4.42 -3.94
C THR A 371 -14.24 -3.69 -3.81
N THR A 372 -13.65 -3.28 -4.94
CA THR A 372 -12.30 -2.69 -4.99
C THR A 372 -12.28 -1.18 -4.84
N LYS A 373 -13.30 -0.46 -5.34
CA LYS A 373 -13.35 1.02 -5.28
C LYS A 373 -14.01 1.56 -4.01
N LEU A 374 -14.76 0.73 -3.28
CA LEU A 374 -15.42 1.14 -2.02
C LEU A 374 -14.78 0.42 -0.84
N GLU A 375 -14.41 1.16 0.20
CA GLU A 375 -13.85 0.58 1.42
C GLU A 375 -14.94 0.14 2.40
N LYS A 376 -15.91 1.02 2.67
CA LYS A 376 -16.95 0.80 3.69
C LYS A 376 -18.12 -0.04 3.19
N SER A 377 -18.62 -0.95 4.04
CA SER A 377 -19.78 -1.80 3.74
C SER A 377 -21.06 -1.01 3.45
N GLU A 378 -21.32 0.07 4.20
CA GLU A 378 -22.50 0.94 4.02
C GLU A 378 -22.61 1.54 2.60
N HIS A 379 -21.47 1.75 1.93
CA HIS A 379 -21.46 2.23 0.55
C HIS A 379 -21.64 1.11 -0.47
N LYS A 380 -21.18 -0.10 -0.15
CA LYS A 380 -21.32 -1.31 -0.99
C LYS A 380 -22.76 -1.80 -1.04
N GLU A 381 -23.50 -1.66 0.05
CA GLU A 381 -24.90 -2.08 0.17
C GLU A 381 -25.90 -1.02 -0.31
N ASN A 382 -25.42 0.09 -0.89
CA ASN A 382 -26.28 1.14 -1.37
C ASN A 382 -27.17 0.67 -2.54
N TRP A 383 -28.43 1.08 -2.55
CA TRP A 383 -29.44 0.69 -3.54
C TRP A 383 -29.01 0.95 -5.00
N CYS A 384 -28.14 1.94 -5.24
CA CYS A 384 -27.71 2.31 -6.59
C CYS A 384 -26.98 1.17 -7.33
N TRP A 385 -26.31 0.26 -6.60
CA TRP A 385 -25.62 -0.87 -7.20
C TRP A 385 -26.60 -1.94 -7.66
N ASN A 386 -27.69 -2.18 -6.90
CA ASN A 386 -28.78 -3.05 -7.33
C ASN A 386 -29.52 -2.48 -8.54
N LEU A 387 -29.75 -1.16 -8.55
CA LEU A 387 -30.33 -0.49 -9.73
C LEU A 387 -29.41 -0.66 -10.94
N THR A 388 -28.10 -0.41 -10.79
CA THR A 388 -27.11 -0.57 -11.86
C THR A 388 -27.13 -1.99 -12.41
N ALA A 389 -27.01 -3.01 -11.54
CA ALA A 389 -27.06 -4.42 -11.92
C ALA A 389 -28.33 -4.75 -12.72
N SER A 390 -29.50 -4.28 -12.25
CA SER A 390 -30.78 -4.52 -12.92
C SER A 390 -30.92 -3.87 -14.31
N LYS A 391 -30.05 -2.91 -14.62
CA LYS A 391 -30.07 -2.16 -15.88
C LYS A 391 -28.85 -2.41 -16.77
N LEU A 392 -27.91 -3.27 -16.36
CA LEU A 392 -26.76 -3.64 -17.20
C LEU A 392 -27.17 -4.34 -18.51
N GLY A 393 -28.34 -4.99 -18.55
CA GLY A 393 -28.92 -5.49 -19.81
C GLY A 393 -29.21 -4.35 -20.81
N HIS A 394 -29.75 -3.22 -20.33
CA HIS A 394 -30.00 -2.04 -21.17
C HIS A 394 -28.68 -1.43 -21.65
N VAL A 395 -27.71 -1.28 -20.75
CA VAL A 395 -26.36 -0.79 -21.09
C VAL A 395 -25.74 -1.66 -22.18
N SER A 396 -25.77 -2.98 -22.01
CA SER A 396 -25.14 -3.91 -22.95
C SER A 396 -25.80 -3.85 -24.32
N ALA A 397 -27.13 -3.80 -24.38
CA ALA A 397 -27.87 -3.61 -25.62
C ALA A 397 -27.51 -2.28 -26.31
N ILE A 398 -27.39 -1.18 -25.56
CA ILE A 398 -26.96 0.13 -26.07
C ILE A 398 -25.55 0.06 -26.66
N LEU A 399 -24.60 -0.53 -25.94
CA LEU A 399 -23.20 -0.62 -26.37
C LEU A 399 -23.03 -1.48 -27.64
N ILE A 400 -23.82 -2.54 -27.78
CA ILE A 400 -23.84 -3.36 -28.99
C ILE A 400 -24.50 -2.61 -30.14
N LEU A 401 -25.67 -1.99 -29.92
CA LEU A 401 -26.41 -1.26 -30.95
C LEU A 401 -25.58 -0.12 -31.57
N PHE A 402 -24.83 0.61 -30.75
CA PHE A 402 -23.95 1.69 -31.22
C PHE A 402 -22.56 1.21 -31.65
N GLY A 403 -22.30 -0.09 -31.62
CA GLY A 403 -21.03 -0.66 -32.03
C GLY A 403 -19.85 -0.14 -31.20
N TYR A 404 -20.02 0.08 -29.90
CA TYR A 404 -18.98 0.66 -29.04
C TYR A 404 -17.97 -0.35 -28.52
N VAL A 405 -18.26 -1.65 -28.63
CA VAL A 405 -17.46 -2.73 -28.04
C VAL A 405 -16.73 -3.55 -29.10
N LYS A 406 -15.60 -4.17 -28.71
CA LYS A 406 -14.81 -5.06 -29.57
C LYS A 406 -15.62 -6.27 -30.01
N ASP A 407 -15.30 -6.80 -31.19
CA ASP A 407 -16.12 -7.84 -31.84
C ASP A 407 -16.10 -9.17 -31.12
N ASP A 408 -14.92 -9.71 -30.87
CA ASP A 408 -14.76 -10.96 -30.12
C ASP A 408 -14.45 -10.67 -28.65
N LEU A 409 -15.50 -10.68 -27.83
CA LEU A 409 -15.39 -10.50 -26.38
C LEU A 409 -14.85 -11.75 -25.65
N GLU A 410 -14.87 -12.93 -26.29
CA GLU A 410 -14.40 -14.18 -25.68
C GLU A 410 -12.87 -14.23 -25.64
N CYS A 411 -12.22 -13.59 -26.62
CA CYS A 411 -10.76 -13.41 -26.65
C CYS A 411 -10.23 -12.42 -25.59
N LEU A 412 -11.11 -11.70 -24.89
CA LEU A 412 -10.73 -10.69 -23.91
C LEU A 412 -10.79 -11.26 -22.50
N ASP A 413 -9.74 -11.05 -21.71
CA ASP A 413 -9.73 -11.40 -20.28
C ASP A 413 -10.38 -10.31 -19.40
N GLU A 414 -10.35 -10.51 -18.08
CA GLU A 414 -10.94 -9.56 -17.13
C GLU A 414 -10.20 -8.21 -17.06
N THR A 415 -8.97 -8.12 -17.57
CA THR A 415 -8.12 -6.93 -17.53
C THR A 415 -8.18 -6.09 -18.80
N ALA A 416 -8.62 -6.68 -19.92
CA ALA A 416 -8.70 -6.02 -21.22
C ALA A 416 -9.77 -4.91 -21.30
N CYS A 417 -9.61 -3.93 -22.19
CA CYS A 417 -10.69 -2.99 -22.49
C CYS A 417 -11.69 -3.62 -23.46
N PHE A 418 -12.99 -3.51 -23.16
CA PHE A 418 -14.06 -3.99 -24.02
C PHE A 418 -14.50 -2.96 -25.07
N LEU A 419 -14.17 -1.68 -24.89
CA LEU A 419 -14.50 -0.63 -25.86
C LEU A 419 -13.61 -0.76 -27.11
N LEU A 420 -14.15 -0.38 -28.26
CA LEU A 420 -13.36 -0.26 -29.50
C LEU A 420 -12.33 0.86 -29.39
N ASP A 421 -11.14 0.61 -29.91
CA ASP A 421 -10.04 1.58 -29.98
C ASP A 421 -10.20 2.49 -31.21
N ASN A 422 -11.42 3.00 -31.43
CA ASN A 422 -11.77 3.86 -32.55
C ASN A 422 -12.55 5.11 -32.07
N PRO A 423 -11.86 6.21 -31.72
CA PRO A 423 -12.51 7.44 -31.27
C PRO A 423 -13.39 8.10 -32.34
N ALA A 424 -13.24 7.76 -33.63
CA ALA A 424 -14.04 8.34 -34.71
C ALA A 424 -15.52 7.93 -34.66
N LEU A 425 -15.87 6.87 -33.91
CA LEU A 425 -17.27 6.48 -33.67
C LEU A 425 -18.01 7.43 -32.72
N PHE A 426 -17.27 8.33 -32.06
CA PHE A 426 -17.79 9.24 -31.06
C PHE A 426 -17.64 10.70 -31.51
N ARG A 427 -18.60 11.55 -31.13
CA ARG A 427 -18.54 12.98 -31.43
C ARG A 427 -17.53 13.66 -30.50
N LEU A 428 -16.57 14.39 -31.05
CA LEU A 428 -15.64 15.19 -30.26
C LEU A 428 -16.41 16.29 -29.52
N VAL A 429 -16.10 16.53 -28.25
CA VAL A 429 -16.75 17.61 -27.49
C VAL A 429 -16.30 18.98 -28.04
N THR A 430 -17.28 19.78 -28.46
CA THR A 430 -17.13 21.18 -28.89
C THR A 430 -18.11 22.08 -28.12
N GLU A 431 -17.95 23.40 -28.23
CA GLU A 431 -18.82 24.39 -27.58
C GLU A 431 -20.26 24.40 -28.13
N GLU A 432 -20.43 23.92 -29.37
CA GLU A 432 -21.68 23.99 -30.13
C GLU A 432 -22.75 23.02 -29.60
N PHE A 433 -22.34 21.93 -28.93
CA PHE A 433 -23.29 20.93 -28.45
C PHE A 433 -23.95 21.34 -27.13
N GLU A 434 -25.26 21.59 -27.19
CA GLU A 434 -26.11 21.86 -26.02
C GLU A 434 -26.67 20.59 -25.38
N GLU A 435 -25.78 19.64 -25.10
CA GLU A 435 -26.11 18.32 -24.57
C GLU A 435 -25.42 18.07 -23.23
N ASP A 436 -26.01 17.19 -22.42
CA ASP A 436 -25.38 16.55 -21.27
C ASP A 436 -25.38 15.03 -21.44
N GLY A 437 -24.93 14.26 -20.44
CA GLY A 437 -24.81 12.81 -20.55
C GLY A 437 -23.43 12.32 -20.17
N VAL A 438 -22.91 11.35 -20.92
CA VAL A 438 -21.65 10.64 -20.61
C VAL A 438 -20.59 10.95 -21.65
N TYR A 439 -19.39 11.26 -21.17
CA TYR A 439 -18.20 11.51 -21.99
C TYR A 439 -17.06 10.54 -21.63
N MET A 440 -16.12 10.40 -22.56
CA MET A 440 -14.90 9.63 -22.38
C MET A 440 -13.67 10.46 -22.75
N TYR A 441 -12.54 10.17 -22.11
CA TYR A 441 -11.24 10.70 -22.52
C TYR A 441 -10.44 9.63 -23.27
N TRP A 442 -10.01 10.02 -24.47
CA TRP A 442 -9.05 9.31 -25.28
C TRP A 442 -7.66 9.90 -25.06
N ASP A 443 -6.69 9.04 -24.75
CA ASP A 443 -5.28 9.40 -24.76
C ASP A 443 -4.71 9.21 -26.17
N THR A 444 -4.41 10.32 -26.84
CA THR A 444 -3.85 10.29 -28.21
C THR A 444 -2.41 9.79 -28.26
N ASN A 445 -1.70 9.72 -27.13
CA ASN A 445 -0.33 9.22 -27.08
C ASN A 445 -0.30 7.69 -26.98
N ASN A 446 -1.07 7.14 -26.05
CA ASN A 446 -1.13 5.70 -25.80
C ASN A 446 -2.25 5.00 -26.58
N MET A 447 -3.06 5.76 -27.34
CA MET A 447 -4.15 5.26 -28.17
C MET A 447 -5.14 4.38 -27.39
N GLN A 448 -5.64 4.90 -26.26
CA GLN A 448 -6.53 4.16 -25.36
C GLN A 448 -7.54 5.04 -24.64
N TRP A 449 -8.66 4.45 -24.25
CA TRP A 449 -9.65 5.07 -23.35
C TRP A 449 -9.18 5.01 -21.89
N ILE A 450 -9.18 6.15 -21.20
CA ILE A 450 -8.55 6.26 -19.87
C ILE A 450 -9.50 6.72 -18.76
N ARG A 451 -10.66 7.27 -19.14
CA ARG A 451 -11.64 7.81 -18.18
C ARG A 451 -13.01 7.91 -18.82
N VAL A 452 -14.02 7.56 -18.03
CA VAL A 452 -15.42 7.92 -18.28
C VAL A 452 -15.84 8.94 -17.23
N GLY A 453 -16.72 9.87 -17.61
CA GLY A 453 -17.38 10.76 -16.67
C GLY A 453 -18.73 11.19 -17.20
N MET A 454 -19.55 11.80 -16.34
CA MET A 454 -20.83 12.35 -16.74
C MET A 454 -21.00 13.82 -16.39
N VAL A 455 -21.94 14.45 -17.08
CA VAL A 455 -22.52 15.75 -16.74
C VAL A 455 -24.03 15.63 -16.78
N ALA A 456 -24.70 16.41 -15.94
CA ALA A 456 -26.16 16.46 -15.93
C ALA A 456 -26.63 17.89 -15.67
N LEU A 457 -27.57 18.35 -16.49
CA LEU A 457 -28.09 19.71 -16.58
C LEU A 457 -26.98 20.74 -16.87
N ARG A 458 -25.96 20.31 -17.61
CA ARG A 458 -24.81 21.14 -17.99
C ARG A 458 -24.11 20.59 -19.23
N ARG A 459 -23.61 21.49 -20.07
CA ARG A 459 -22.85 21.19 -21.29
C ARG A 459 -21.53 20.46 -21.02
N PHE A 460 -21.20 19.47 -21.86
CA PHE A 460 -19.91 18.78 -21.85
C PHE A 460 -18.72 19.75 -21.97
N TRP A 461 -18.80 20.72 -22.88
CA TRP A 461 -17.73 21.71 -23.12
C TRP A 461 -17.30 22.44 -21.85
N LEU A 462 -18.26 22.84 -21.01
CA LEU A 462 -17.95 23.50 -19.75
C LEU A 462 -17.16 22.59 -18.81
N ARG A 463 -17.45 21.28 -18.83
CA ARG A 463 -16.71 20.29 -18.03
C ARG A 463 -15.32 20.03 -18.58
N PHE A 464 -15.15 20.03 -19.91
CA PHE A 464 -13.83 19.98 -20.54
C PHE A 464 -12.93 21.16 -20.12
N ILE A 465 -13.48 22.38 -20.13
CA ILE A 465 -12.76 23.58 -19.67
C ILE A 465 -12.37 23.45 -18.19
N GLU A 466 -13.26 22.95 -17.34
CA GLU A 466 -12.94 22.72 -15.92
C GLU A 466 -11.78 21.75 -15.74
N HIS A 467 -11.81 20.61 -16.41
CA HIS A 467 -10.71 19.65 -16.34
C HIS A 467 -9.39 20.27 -16.82
N SER A 468 -9.43 21.07 -17.89
CA SER A 468 -8.26 21.76 -18.42
C SER A 468 -7.70 22.79 -17.43
N LYS A 469 -8.57 23.54 -16.74
CA LYS A 469 -8.17 24.47 -15.68
C LYS A 469 -7.57 23.73 -14.49
N MET A 470 -8.21 22.65 -14.03
CA MET A 470 -7.72 21.85 -12.90
C MET A 470 -6.36 21.21 -13.19
N ALA A 471 -6.12 20.78 -14.44
CA ALA A 471 -4.82 20.25 -14.86
C ALA A 471 -3.68 21.30 -14.82
N GLN A 472 -4.00 22.60 -14.78
CA GLN A 472 -3.03 23.71 -14.73
C GLN A 472 -2.78 24.25 -13.31
N LEU A 473 -3.59 23.88 -12.31
CA LEU A 473 -3.53 24.48 -10.95
C LEU A 473 -2.23 24.15 -10.19
N LYS A 474 -1.87 25.08 -9.29
CA LYS A 474 -0.60 25.12 -8.52
C LYS A 474 -0.58 24.33 -7.20
N SER A 475 -1.72 24.14 -6.54
CA SER A 475 -1.79 23.61 -5.18
C SER A 475 -2.11 22.12 -5.13
N GLY A 476 -1.46 21.41 -4.20
CA GLY A 476 -1.32 19.94 -4.13
C GLY A 476 -2.56 19.11 -3.78
N GLU A 477 -3.76 19.60 -4.09
CA GLU A 477 -5.02 18.83 -4.01
C GLU A 477 -5.50 18.50 -5.43
N SER A 478 -4.62 17.90 -6.23
CA SER A 478 -4.99 17.52 -7.59
C SER A 478 -5.19 16.01 -7.66
N GLY A 479 -6.43 15.63 -7.96
CA GLY A 479 -6.89 14.29 -8.33
C GLY A 479 -5.87 13.40 -9.00
N ALA A 480 -5.95 12.09 -8.74
CA ALA A 480 -5.18 11.07 -9.45
C ALA A 480 -5.18 11.29 -10.98
N PHE A 481 -6.30 11.76 -11.54
CA PHE A 481 -6.40 12.16 -12.94
C PHE A 481 -5.42 13.26 -13.36
N TYR A 482 -5.34 14.35 -12.59
CA TYR A 482 -4.50 15.51 -12.89
C TYR A 482 -3.04 15.32 -12.47
N ASN A 483 -2.73 14.26 -11.72
CA ASN A 483 -1.36 13.79 -11.49
C ASN A 483 -0.91 12.85 -12.62
N ALA A 484 -1.81 12.00 -13.12
CA ALA A 484 -1.53 11.18 -14.28
C ALA A 484 -1.38 12.00 -15.57
N TYR A 485 -2.21 13.04 -15.74
CA TYR A 485 -2.21 13.91 -16.91
C TYR A 485 -2.21 15.40 -16.50
N PRO A 486 -1.09 15.92 -15.96
CA PRO A 486 -0.94 17.35 -15.75
C PRO A 486 -0.90 18.11 -17.07
N SER A 487 -1.23 19.40 -17.06
CA SER A 487 -0.98 20.26 -18.23
C SER A 487 0.52 20.48 -18.42
N LYS A 488 0.99 20.59 -19.66
CA LYS A 488 2.35 21.07 -19.99
C LYS A 488 2.64 22.46 -19.44
N TYR A 489 1.59 23.25 -19.24
CA TYR A 489 1.64 24.60 -18.71
C TYR A 489 1.38 24.66 -17.19
N ALA A 490 1.27 23.49 -16.54
CA ALA A 490 1.11 23.42 -15.10
C ALA A 490 2.36 23.99 -14.43
N LYS A 491 2.14 24.85 -13.44
CA LYS A 491 3.23 25.46 -12.65
C LYS A 491 3.72 24.55 -11.51
N LYS A 492 3.13 23.35 -11.35
CA LYS A 492 3.49 22.35 -10.34
C LYS A 492 4.45 21.31 -10.94
N THR A 493 5.42 20.87 -10.14
CA THR A 493 6.22 19.68 -10.45
C THR A 493 5.42 18.46 -10.01
N VAL A 494 5.03 17.60 -10.95
CA VAL A 494 4.41 16.30 -10.65
C VAL A 494 5.50 15.24 -10.64
N ASP A 495 5.41 14.29 -9.70
CA ASP A 495 6.28 13.12 -9.68
C ASP A 495 6.25 12.41 -11.05
N PRO A 496 7.39 12.30 -11.74
CA PRO A 496 7.47 11.61 -13.02
C PRO A 496 6.93 10.18 -12.98
N ALA A 497 6.99 9.48 -11.84
CA ALA A 497 6.48 8.12 -11.69
C ALA A 497 4.95 8.04 -11.73
N LEU A 498 4.25 9.13 -11.40
CA LEU A 498 2.78 9.18 -11.43
C LEU A 498 2.25 9.67 -12.79
N ARG A 499 3.09 10.36 -13.58
CA ARG A 499 2.70 10.96 -14.85
C ARG A 499 2.65 9.92 -15.96
N ARG A 500 1.49 9.77 -16.59
CA ARG A 500 1.23 8.89 -17.76
C ARG A 500 1.24 9.64 -19.09
N GLY A 501 1.00 10.94 -19.07
CA GLY A 501 1.00 11.81 -20.24
C GLY A 501 0.74 13.26 -19.84
N TYR A 502 0.31 14.08 -20.79
CA TYR A 502 -0.15 15.44 -20.51
C TYR A 502 -1.63 15.61 -20.85
N HIS A 503 -2.31 16.55 -20.19
CA HIS A 503 -3.71 16.87 -20.48
C HIS A 503 -3.92 17.27 -21.96
N GLU A 504 -2.92 17.90 -22.59
CA GLU A 504 -2.96 18.27 -24.01
C GLU A 504 -2.96 17.04 -24.96
N ASN A 505 -2.52 15.87 -24.48
CA ASN A 505 -2.64 14.60 -25.20
C ASN A 505 -4.05 14.02 -25.12
N LEU A 506 -4.95 14.61 -24.32
CA LEU A 506 -6.29 14.10 -24.13
C LEU A 506 -7.27 14.76 -25.10
N ARG A 507 -8.25 13.97 -25.54
CA ARG A 507 -9.43 14.43 -26.27
C ARG A 507 -10.68 13.91 -25.58
N GLN A 508 -11.67 14.79 -25.39
CA GLN A 508 -12.94 14.41 -24.77
C GLN A 508 -13.98 14.13 -25.86
N TYR A 509 -14.60 12.96 -25.79
CA TYR A 509 -15.61 12.51 -26.73
C TYR A 509 -16.95 12.29 -26.01
N ILE A 510 -18.05 12.63 -26.68
CA ILE A 510 -19.41 12.35 -26.24
C ILE A 510 -19.69 10.88 -26.50
N ALA A 511 -19.83 10.09 -25.43
CA ALA A 511 -20.24 8.69 -25.54
C ALA A 511 -21.76 8.58 -25.73
N LEU A 512 -22.51 9.35 -24.94
CA LEU A 512 -23.97 9.47 -25.02
C LEU A 512 -24.35 10.90 -24.70
N GLY A 513 -24.98 11.58 -25.67
CA GLY A 513 -25.45 12.95 -25.53
C GLY A 513 -26.97 12.99 -25.42
N TYR A 514 -27.49 13.81 -24.51
CA TYR A 514 -28.91 14.06 -24.34
C TYR A 514 -29.17 15.57 -24.40
N PRO A 515 -30.03 16.08 -25.31
CA PRO A 515 -30.25 17.51 -25.45
C PRO A 515 -30.72 18.15 -24.14
N LEU A 516 -30.14 19.29 -23.76
CA LEU A 516 -30.48 19.99 -22.51
C LEU A 516 -31.96 20.36 -22.43
N ALA A 517 -32.54 20.80 -23.55
CA ALA A 517 -33.92 21.22 -23.66
C ALA A 517 -34.96 20.08 -23.62
N LYS A 518 -34.52 18.82 -23.76
CA LYS A 518 -35.42 17.67 -23.86
C LYS A 518 -35.84 17.15 -22.48
N ASP A 519 -37.12 16.81 -22.33
CA ASP A 519 -37.65 16.18 -21.12
C ASP A 519 -37.04 14.79 -20.93
N VAL A 520 -36.65 14.40 -19.71
CA VAL A 520 -36.05 13.10 -19.40
C VAL A 520 -36.97 11.90 -19.66
N LYS A 521 -38.28 12.11 -19.86
CA LYS A 521 -39.29 11.05 -20.03
C LYS A 521 -38.87 9.96 -21.02
N ASP A 522 -38.28 10.33 -22.15
CA ASP A 522 -37.84 9.35 -23.14
C ASP A 522 -36.77 8.40 -22.58
N LEU A 523 -35.84 8.92 -21.77
CA LEU A 523 -34.84 8.09 -21.09
C LEU A 523 -35.49 7.22 -20.00
N VAL A 524 -36.44 7.78 -19.25
CA VAL A 524 -37.20 7.03 -18.23
C VAL A 524 -37.91 5.84 -18.86
N ASP A 525 -38.52 6.05 -20.04
CA ASP A 525 -39.22 5.03 -20.80
C ASP A 525 -38.25 3.99 -21.39
N VAL A 526 -37.13 4.41 -21.97
CA VAL A 526 -36.08 3.53 -22.52
C VAL A 526 -35.49 2.61 -21.46
N PHE A 527 -35.23 3.13 -20.26
CA PHE A 527 -34.69 2.33 -19.16
C PHE A 527 -35.77 1.65 -18.30
N GLY A 528 -37.05 1.90 -18.59
CA GLY A 528 -38.18 1.35 -17.86
C GLY A 528 -38.07 1.57 -16.34
N LEU A 529 -37.84 2.81 -15.90
CA LEU A 529 -37.76 3.12 -14.46
C LEU A 529 -39.14 2.97 -13.81
N LYS A 530 -39.23 2.11 -12.80
CA LYS A 530 -40.47 1.82 -12.08
C LYS A 530 -40.68 2.78 -10.91
N ALA A 531 -41.88 2.77 -10.33
CA ALA A 531 -42.19 3.55 -9.12
C ALA A 531 -41.27 3.22 -7.94
N ALA A 532 -40.82 1.96 -7.82
CA ALA A 532 -39.83 1.53 -6.83
C ALA A 532 -38.46 2.19 -7.07
N ASP A 533 -38.00 2.26 -8.32
CA ASP A 533 -36.73 2.93 -8.68
C ASP A 533 -36.79 4.42 -8.34
N ASN A 534 -37.92 5.07 -8.66
CA ASN A 534 -38.16 6.47 -8.35
C ASN A 534 -38.16 6.77 -6.85
N ARG A 535 -38.58 5.84 -5.99
CA ARG A 535 -38.50 5.99 -4.53
C ARG A 535 -37.04 6.16 -4.09
N TRP A 536 -36.15 5.35 -4.65
CA TRP A 536 -34.73 5.39 -4.33
C TRP A 536 -34.02 6.58 -4.96
N ILE A 537 -34.32 6.89 -6.22
CA ILE A 537 -33.77 8.08 -6.91
C ILE A 537 -34.09 9.38 -6.15
N LYS A 538 -35.28 9.48 -5.56
CA LYS A 538 -35.65 10.62 -4.69
C LYS A 538 -34.76 10.78 -3.46
N SER A 539 -34.13 9.71 -2.99
CA SER A 539 -33.21 9.72 -1.84
C SER A 539 -31.81 10.22 -2.17
N MET A 540 -31.49 10.45 -3.45
CA MET A 540 -30.20 11.01 -3.86
C MET A 540 -29.99 12.38 -3.19
N ARG A 541 -28.82 12.56 -2.57
CA ARG A 541 -28.50 13.74 -1.76
C ARG A 541 -28.06 14.90 -2.66
N TYR A 542 -29.01 15.50 -3.36
CA TYR A 542 -28.75 16.70 -4.16
C TYR A 542 -29.62 17.86 -3.71
N ARG A 543 -28.99 19.02 -3.59
CA ARG A 543 -29.66 20.31 -3.38
C ARG A 543 -29.21 21.26 -4.46
N THR A 544 -30.09 22.17 -4.89
CA THR A 544 -29.68 23.31 -5.73
C THR A 544 -28.62 24.13 -4.99
N LYS A 545 -27.93 25.04 -5.69
CA LYS A 545 -26.99 25.99 -5.05
C LYS A 545 -27.64 26.79 -3.90
N ASN A 546 -28.97 26.90 -3.91
CA ASN A 546 -29.76 27.61 -2.91
C ASN A 546 -30.38 26.67 -1.86
N GLY A 547 -29.96 25.40 -1.80
CA GLY A 547 -30.41 24.43 -0.79
C GLY A 547 -31.76 23.75 -1.08
N GLN A 548 -32.43 24.09 -2.19
CA GLN A 548 -33.75 23.54 -2.54
C GLN A 548 -33.65 22.09 -3.05
N ALA A 549 -34.67 21.28 -2.81
CA ALA A 549 -34.79 19.95 -3.39
C ALA A 549 -34.92 20.07 -4.92
N ILE A 550 -34.23 19.22 -5.69
CA ILE A 550 -34.45 19.18 -7.13
C ILE A 550 -35.75 18.47 -7.48
N GLN A 551 -36.24 18.74 -8.68
CA GLN A 551 -37.35 18.03 -9.28
C GLN A 551 -36.95 16.57 -9.57
N LEU A 552 -37.94 15.68 -9.58
CA LEU A 552 -37.73 14.25 -9.85
C LEU A 552 -37.09 14.03 -11.24
N ALA A 553 -37.52 14.78 -12.25
CA ALA A 553 -36.98 14.69 -13.60
C ALA A 553 -35.46 14.91 -13.64
N ASP A 554 -34.98 15.90 -12.89
CA ASP A 554 -33.54 16.18 -12.78
C ASP A 554 -32.77 15.07 -12.07
N GLN A 555 -33.38 14.46 -11.05
CA GLN A 555 -32.79 13.32 -10.34
C GLN A 555 -32.75 12.08 -11.23
N GLN A 556 -33.82 11.82 -12.01
CA GLN A 556 -33.88 10.73 -12.98
C GLN A 556 -32.80 10.90 -14.06
N ARG A 557 -32.65 12.10 -14.62
CA ARG A 557 -31.64 12.40 -15.65
C ARG A 557 -30.24 12.10 -15.13
N ARG A 558 -29.93 12.54 -13.91
CA ARG A 558 -28.66 12.25 -13.21
C ARG A 558 -28.45 10.75 -12.98
N ALA A 559 -29.47 10.06 -12.47
CA ALA A 559 -29.40 8.62 -12.18
C ALA A 559 -29.11 7.82 -13.46
N LEU A 560 -29.77 8.16 -14.57
CA LEU A 560 -29.55 7.48 -15.86
C LEU A 560 -28.16 7.78 -16.43
N HIS A 561 -27.64 9.00 -16.26
CA HIS A 561 -26.26 9.31 -16.64
C HIS A 561 -25.23 8.58 -15.78
N TYR A 562 -25.45 8.46 -14.46
CA TYR A 562 -24.58 7.65 -13.60
C TYR A 562 -24.58 6.17 -13.98
N LEU A 563 -25.75 5.64 -14.31
CA LEU A 563 -25.91 4.27 -14.77
C LEU A 563 -25.09 4.02 -16.04
N MET A 564 -25.18 4.92 -17.02
CA MET A 564 -24.41 4.81 -18.26
C MET A 564 -22.91 5.07 -18.06
N GLU A 565 -22.53 6.02 -17.21
CA GLU A 565 -21.14 6.25 -16.81
C GLU A 565 -20.54 4.98 -16.19
N CYS A 566 -21.25 4.37 -15.24
CA CYS A 566 -20.82 3.15 -14.59
C CYS A 566 -20.68 2.01 -15.61
N GLY A 567 -21.70 1.81 -16.46
CA GLY A 567 -21.66 0.78 -17.51
C GLY A 567 -20.48 0.91 -18.48
N LEU A 568 -20.21 2.12 -18.99
CA LEU A 568 -19.05 2.39 -19.85
C LEU A 568 -17.73 2.26 -19.09
N LYS A 569 -17.69 2.66 -17.82
CA LYS A 569 -16.51 2.52 -16.97
C LYS A 569 -16.14 1.06 -16.73
N LEU A 570 -17.13 0.19 -16.54
CA LEU A 570 -16.92 -1.25 -16.45
C LEU A 570 -16.36 -1.85 -17.75
N CYS A 571 -16.48 -1.16 -18.90
CA CYS A 571 -15.84 -1.57 -20.15
C CYS A 571 -14.36 -1.18 -20.24
N LEU A 572 -13.87 -0.24 -19.44
CA LEU A 572 -12.46 0.14 -19.43
C LEU A 572 -11.59 -1.00 -18.90
N ALA A 573 -10.34 -1.04 -19.37
CA ALA A 573 -9.32 -1.84 -18.71
C ALA A 573 -9.07 -1.27 -17.30
N PRO A 574 -9.09 -2.08 -16.23
CA PRO A 574 -8.92 -1.57 -14.86
C PRO A 574 -7.63 -0.78 -14.65
N ALA A 575 -6.54 -1.14 -15.33
CA ALA A 575 -5.27 -0.42 -15.25
C ALA A 575 -5.31 0.96 -15.95
N CYS A 576 -6.22 1.14 -16.90
CA CYS A 576 -6.39 2.36 -17.68
C CYS A 576 -7.36 3.35 -17.03
N ASP A 577 -8.33 2.88 -16.23
CA ASP A 577 -9.27 3.75 -15.51
C ASP A 577 -8.56 4.56 -14.42
N ILE A 578 -8.25 5.82 -14.75
CA ILE A 578 -7.63 6.77 -13.81
C ILE A 578 -8.65 7.43 -12.86
N SER A 579 -9.94 7.09 -12.97
CA SER A 579 -10.94 7.63 -12.07
C SER A 579 -10.90 6.88 -10.74
N VAL A 580 -10.61 7.60 -9.66
CA VAL A 580 -10.62 7.05 -8.30
C VAL A 580 -12.04 6.79 -7.78
N ASN A 581 -13.04 7.38 -8.42
CA ASN A 581 -14.42 7.23 -7.98
C ASN A 581 -15.04 5.89 -8.40
N ALA A 582 -15.92 5.32 -7.58
CA ALA A 582 -16.80 4.23 -7.98
C ALA A 582 -17.95 4.68 -8.91
N GLY A 583 -18.22 5.99 -9.01
CA GLY A 583 -19.45 6.53 -9.59
C GLY A 583 -20.58 6.58 -8.55
N TRP A 584 -21.73 7.14 -8.93
CA TRP A 584 -22.88 7.32 -8.03
C TRP A 584 -22.56 8.12 -6.76
N GLU A 585 -21.65 9.08 -6.84
CA GLU A 585 -21.15 9.91 -5.74
C GLU A 585 -22.28 10.56 -4.93
N GLN A 586 -23.31 10.99 -5.63
CA GLN A 586 -24.45 11.68 -5.03
C GLN A 586 -25.43 10.73 -4.33
N ALA A 587 -25.41 9.44 -4.66
CA ALA A 587 -26.20 8.41 -3.98
C ALA A 587 -25.42 7.81 -2.80
N THR A 588 -24.12 7.58 -2.97
CA THR A 588 -23.25 6.93 -1.98
C THR A 588 -22.64 7.91 -0.98
N GLY A 589 -22.55 9.21 -1.31
CA GLY A 589 -21.76 10.19 -0.56
C GLY A 589 -20.25 10.02 -0.72
N CYS A 590 -19.80 9.09 -1.57
CA CYS A 590 -18.40 8.83 -1.85
C CYS A 590 -17.90 9.72 -2.96
N TYR A 591 -17.51 10.94 -2.63
CA TYR A 591 -16.71 11.74 -3.54
C TYR A 591 -15.29 11.16 -3.52
N GLY A 592 -14.74 10.84 -4.69
CA GLY A 592 -13.34 10.50 -4.82
C GLY A 592 -12.52 11.56 -4.10
N LYS A 593 -11.59 11.14 -3.24
CA LYS A 593 -10.55 12.05 -2.78
C LYS A 593 -9.70 12.35 -4.01
N ASP A 594 -10.05 13.44 -4.70
CA ASP A 594 -9.19 14.03 -5.72
C ASP A 594 -7.94 14.58 -5.02
#